data_AF-A0A9P3GAA5-F1
#
_entry.id   AF-A0A9P3GAA5-F1
#
_cell.length_a   1.000
_cell.length_b   1.000
_cell.length_c   1.000
_cell.angle_alpha   90.00
_cell.angle_beta   90.00
_cell.angle_gamma   90.00
#
_symmetry.space_group_name_H-M   'P 1'
#
loop_
_entity.id
_entity.type
_entity.pdbx_description
1 polymer ?
#
loop_
_entity_poly.entity_id
_entity_poly.type
_entity_poly.pdbx_seq_one_letter_code
_entity_poly.pdbx_strand_id
1 'polypeptide(L)'
;MARFTFISVTVLSAIAALTGAGAAPLRLRRAVTQTAANFKELAYADFQISSGTGGTAQAEANAVFVDPFAGTDLTTVSSDVLTAMNNMREAAESAETEDFNPQIDAASGAAADALQVGKIKNKVLKLTGEVQVLNIKIAQAKAKGSDTSDLESSLADEQTKLTTNIATDKSNAGKASQAVAGAAAAAAPASSSAAAKATSTKAAASKTTAAAAAPTANTDAVTQTAANFKELDYADFQISDGTGGDAEAQANAVFVDPFAGADLTTVSSDVLTAMNNMREAAESAETDDFNPQIAAASGAAADALQVGKIKNKVLKLTGEVQVLNIKIAQAKAKGSDTSDLESSLADEQTKLSTNIATDKASAGKPSQGVA
;
A
#
# COMPACT_ATOMS: atom_id res chain seq x y z
N MET A 1 28.74 39.29 -77.80
CA MET A 1 29.65 39.04 -76.66
C MET A 1 28.88 38.19 -75.65
N ALA A 2 29.27 36.91 -75.49
CA ALA A 2 29.88 36.35 -74.27
C ALA A 2 28.86 36.16 -73.13
N ARG A 3 28.64 35.02 -72.47
CA ARG A 3 29.37 33.74 -72.31
C ARG A 3 28.41 32.68 -71.71
N PHE A 4 28.76 31.40 -71.89
CA PHE A 4 28.25 30.19 -71.23
C PHE A 4 28.26 30.26 -69.68
N THR A 5 27.48 29.41 -68.99
CA THR A 5 27.98 28.41 -67.99
C THR A 5 26.83 27.46 -67.55
N PHE A 6 27.10 26.14 -67.62
CA PHE A 6 26.32 25.05 -67.04
C PHE A 6 26.57 24.94 -65.52
N ILE A 7 25.56 24.66 -64.70
CA ILE A 7 25.75 24.24 -63.30
C ILE A 7 24.98 22.94 -63.04
N SER A 8 25.75 21.89 -62.77
CA SER A 8 25.33 20.61 -62.21
C SER A 8 24.81 20.76 -60.78
N VAL A 9 23.74 20.02 -60.43
CA VAL A 9 23.35 19.81 -59.03
C VAL A 9 23.49 18.33 -58.71
N THR A 10 24.38 18.09 -57.74
CA THR A 10 24.78 16.81 -57.18
C THR A 10 23.66 16.27 -56.26
N VAL A 11 23.22 15.03 -56.49
CA VAL A 11 22.34 14.29 -55.58
C VAL A 11 23.19 13.77 -54.42
N LEU A 12 22.93 14.29 -53.22
CA LEU A 12 23.59 13.85 -51.98
C LEU A 12 22.75 12.75 -51.33
N SER A 13 23.21 11.51 -51.42
CA SER A 13 22.66 10.36 -50.70
C SER A 13 23.03 10.44 -49.22
N ALA A 14 22.05 10.64 -48.34
CA ALA A 14 22.21 10.48 -46.90
C ALA A 14 21.90 9.03 -46.50
N ILE A 15 22.93 8.30 -46.09
CA ILE A 15 22.81 6.97 -45.45
C ILE A 15 22.46 7.22 -43.98
N ALA A 16 21.21 6.95 -43.60
CA ALA A 16 20.79 6.92 -42.20
C ALA A 16 21.27 5.62 -41.55
N ALA A 17 22.16 5.73 -40.58
CA ALA A 17 22.57 4.63 -39.71
C ALA A 17 21.42 4.29 -38.75
N LEU A 18 20.66 3.25 -39.08
CA LEU A 18 19.68 2.63 -38.19
C LEU A 18 20.44 1.77 -37.17
N THR A 19 20.76 2.35 -36.01
CA THR A 19 21.26 1.59 -34.87
C THR A 19 20.11 0.78 -34.29
N GLY A 20 20.29 -0.54 -34.28
CA GLY A 20 19.26 -1.50 -33.92
C GLY A 20 18.79 -1.33 -32.48
N ALA A 21 17.52 -0.99 -32.32
CA ALA A 21 16.77 -1.34 -31.13
C ALA A 21 16.73 -2.86 -31.05
N GLY A 22 17.51 -3.44 -30.12
CA GLY A 22 17.40 -4.84 -29.78
C GLY A 22 15.96 -5.12 -29.37
N ALA A 23 15.25 -5.89 -30.19
CA ALA A 23 13.94 -6.42 -29.82
C ALA A 23 14.14 -7.28 -28.57
N ALA A 24 13.79 -6.73 -27.41
CA ALA A 24 13.64 -7.51 -26.21
C ALA A 24 12.68 -8.67 -26.51
N PRO A 25 12.95 -9.90 -26.05
CA PRO A 25 12.08 -11.03 -26.33
C PRO A 25 10.68 -10.70 -25.82
N LEU A 26 9.72 -10.61 -26.74
CA LEU A 26 8.30 -10.64 -26.43
C LEU A 26 8.04 -12.00 -25.78
N ARG A 27 8.13 -12.06 -24.45
CA ARG A 27 7.57 -13.17 -23.71
C ARG A 27 6.07 -13.11 -23.97
N LEU A 28 5.59 -13.96 -24.87
CA LEU A 28 4.18 -14.33 -24.89
C LEU A 28 3.86 -14.80 -23.48
N ARG A 29 3.23 -13.93 -22.68
CA ARG A 29 2.63 -14.34 -21.42
C ARG A 29 1.64 -15.43 -21.79
N ARG A 30 1.92 -16.66 -21.39
CA ARG A 30 0.99 -17.76 -21.52
C ARG A 30 -0.21 -17.36 -20.66
N ALA A 31 -1.28 -16.90 -21.27
CA ALA A 31 -2.53 -16.61 -20.58
C ALA A 31 -2.98 -17.93 -19.93
N VAL A 32 -2.70 -18.08 -18.63
CA VAL A 32 -3.32 -19.13 -17.84
C VAL A 32 -4.75 -18.64 -17.63
N THR A 33 -5.67 -19.10 -18.46
CA THR A 33 -7.09 -18.81 -18.23
C THR A 33 -7.52 -19.58 -16.99
N GLN A 34 -7.56 -18.86 -15.86
CA GLN A 34 -8.09 -19.39 -14.61
C GLN A 34 -9.63 -19.36 -14.66
N THR A 35 -10.24 -20.31 -13.99
CA THR A 35 -11.66 -20.35 -13.62
C THR A 35 -11.71 -20.53 -12.11
N ALA A 36 -12.85 -20.27 -11.47
CA ALA A 36 -13.01 -20.49 -10.03
C ALA A 36 -12.62 -21.92 -9.59
N ALA A 37 -12.83 -22.92 -10.45
CA ALA A 37 -12.53 -24.32 -10.15
C ALA A 37 -11.03 -24.69 -10.24
N ASN A 38 -10.20 -23.87 -10.90
CA ASN A 38 -8.77 -24.13 -11.03
C ASN A 38 -7.91 -22.91 -10.64
N PHE A 39 -8.52 -21.95 -9.93
CA PHE A 39 -7.85 -20.75 -9.48
C PHE A 39 -6.74 -21.13 -8.51
N LYS A 40 -5.54 -20.66 -8.80
CA LYS A 40 -4.32 -20.93 -8.04
C LYS A 40 -3.55 -19.64 -7.87
N GLU A 41 -2.84 -19.59 -6.75
CA GLU A 41 -1.89 -18.52 -6.48
C GLU A 41 -0.84 -18.47 -7.59
N LEU A 42 -0.56 -17.25 -8.07
CA LEU A 42 0.50 -16.96 -9.02
C LEU A 42 1.55 -16.10 -8.33
N ALA A 43 2.82 -16.30 -8.69
CA ALA A 43 3.86 -15.37 -8.28
C ALA A 43 3.59 -13.99 -8.90
N TYR A 44 3.95 -12.91 -8.19
CA TYR A 44 3.71 -11.54 -8.64
C TYR A 44 4.21 -11.27 -10.07
N ALA A 45 5.38 -11.81 -10.43
CA ALA A 45 5.95 -11.75 -11.77
C ALA A 45 5.00 -12.25 -12.88
N ASP A 46 4.14 -13.21 -12.56
CA ASP A 46 3.28 -13.91 -13.52
C ASP A 46 1.90 -13.27 -13.68
N PHE A 47 1.42 -12.49 -12.70
CA PHE A 47 0.09 -11.86 -12.76
C PHE A 47 0.11 -10.32 -12.76
N GLN A 48 1.23 -9.66 -12.43
CA GLN A 48 1.32 -8.19 -12.45
C GLN A 48 0.94 -7.59 -13.80
N ILE A 49 0.41 -6.37 -13.80
CA ILE A 49 -0.09 -5.70 -15.02
C ILE A 49 0.64 -4.38 -15.32
N SER A 50 1.75 -4.12 -14.65
CA SER A 50 2.36 -2.79 -14.54
C SER A 50 3.23 -2.36 -15.73
N SER A 51 3.45 -3.25 -16.70
CA SER A 51 4.17 -2.94 -17.94
C SER A 51 3.25 -2.53 -19.09
N GLY A 52 3.81 -1.91 -20.13
CA GLY A 52 3.13 -1.62 -21.40
C GLY A 52 2.73 -0.15 -21.50
N THR A 53 1.44 0.12 -21.67
CA THR A 53 0.90 1.49 -21.69
C THR A 53 -0.17 1.66 -20.60
N GLY A 54 -0.32 2.90 -20.11
CA GLY A 54 -1.44 3.27 -19.26
C GLY A 54 -2.78 3.23 -20.01
N GLY A 55 -3.88 3.22 -19.26
CA GLY A 55 -5.26 3.27 -19.75
C GLY A 55 -5.94 1.91 -19.94
N THR A 56 -5.23 0.81 -19.65
CA THR A 56 -5.73 -0.57 -19.81
C THR A 56 -5.88 -1.33 -18.50
N ALA A 57 -5.56 -0.71 -17.36
CA ALA A 57 -5.40 -1.43 -16.10
C ALA A 57 -6.67 -2.13 -15.63
N GLN A 58 -7.85 -1.50 -15.81
CA GLN A 58 -9.12 -2.11 -15.39
C GLN A 58 -9.39 -3.44 -16.09
N ALA A 59 -9.19 -3.49 -17.41
CA ALA A 59 -9.42 -4.70 -18.19
C ALA A 59 -8.41 -5.79 -17.82
N GLU A 60 -7.15 -5.42 -17.65
CA GLU A 60 -6.08 -6.34 -17.27
C GLU A 60 -6.27 -6.89 -15.84
N ALA A 61 -6.69 -6.06 -14.89
CA ALA A 61 -6.99 -6.47 -13.51
C ALA A 61 -8.23 -7.38 -13.44
N ASN A 62 -9.29 -7.07 -14.20
CA ASN A 62 -10.47 -7.92 -14.30
C ASN A 62 -10.12 -9.31 -14.84
N ALA A 63 -9.24 -9.40 -15.84
CA ALA A 63 -8.78 -10.68 -16.38
C ALA A 63 -8.07 -11.55 -15.33
N VAL A 64 -7.46 -10.95 -14.29
CA VAL A 64 -6.77 -11.66 -13.21
C VAL A 64 -7.74 -12.07 -12.10
N PHE A 65 -8.60 -11.17 -11.64
CA PHE A 65 -9.37 -11.36 -10.40
C PHE A 65 -10.88 -11.52 -10.59
N VAL A 66 -11.47 -11.02 -11.68
CA VAL A 66 -12.92 -11.00 -11.87
C VAL A 66 -13.37 -12.07 -12.86
N ASP A 67 -12.80 -12.07 -14.07
CA ASP A 67 -13.17 -12.96 -15.16
C ASP A 67 -13.10 -14.46 -14.80
N PRO A 68 -12.14 -14.94 -13.98
CA PRO A 68 -12.12 -16.34 -13.54
C PRO A 68 -13.39 -16.79 -12.80
N PHE A 69 -14.15 -15.85 -12.22
CA PHE A 69 -15.36 -16.12 -11.45
C PHE A 69 -16.64 -15.80 -12.22
N ALA A 70 -16.55 -15.41 -13.50
CA ALA A 70 -17.72 -15.14 -14.32
C ALA A 70 -18.65 -16.37 -14.38
N GLY A 71 -19.92 -16.19 -13.99
CA GLY A 71 -20.91 -17.27 -13.93
C GLY A 71 -20.70 -18.28 -12.79
N THR A 72 -19.79 -18.00 -11.85
CA THR A 72 -19.59 -18.82 -10.65
C THR A 72 -20.51 -18.34 -9.52
N ASP A 73 -21.09 -19.29 -8.78
CA ASP A 73 -21.73 -19.00 -7.51
C ASP A 73 -20.65 -18.67 -6.46
N LEU A 74 -20.52 -17.38 -6.10
CA LEU A 74 -19.50 -16.91 -5.17
C LEU A 74 -19.62 -17.54 -3.77
N THR A 75 -20.79 -18.05 -3.39
CA THR A 75 -20.98 -18.75 -2.11
C THR A 75 -20.21 -20.08 -2.05
N THR A 76 -19.83 -20.63 -3.21
CA THR A 76 -19.16 -21.92 -3.36
C THR A 76 -17.64 -21.80 -3.51
N VAL A 77 -17.11 -20.58 -3.59
CA VAL A 77 -15.66 -20.35 -3.67
C VAL A 77 -14.97 -20.91 -2.43
N SER A 78 -13.96 -21.77 -2.62
CA SER A 78 -13.27 -22.43 -1.52
C SER A 78 -12.36 -21.47 -0.75
N SER A 79 -12.03 -21.85 0.49
CA SER A 79 -11.05 -21.13 1.30
C SER A 79 -9.69 -21.05 0.61
N ASP A 80 -9.25 -22.12 -0.07
CA ASP A 80 -7.95 -22.15 -0.75
C ASP A 80 -7.88 -21.11 -1.89
N VAL A 81 -9.00 -20.90 -2.61
CA VAL A 81 -9.09 -19.86 -3.64
C VAL A 81 -9.06 -18.47 -3.02
N LEU A 82 -9.77 -18.25 -1.89
CA LEU A 82 -9.71 -16.99 -1.15
C LEU A 82 -8.29 -16.69 -0.64
N THR A 83 -7.58 -17.69 -0.10
CA THR A 83 -6.18 -17.57 0.32
C THR A 83 -5.29 -17.18 -0.86
N ALA A 84 -5.43 -17.86 -2.00
CA ALA A 84 -4.68 -17.51 -3.20
C ALA A 84 -4.95 -16.08 -3.68
N MET A 85 -6.20 -15.62 -3.65
CA MET A 85 -6.56 -14.24 -4.00
C MET A 85 -5.96 -13.21 -3.05
N ASN A 86 -6.03 -13.46 -1.73
CA ASN A 86 -5.43 -12.59 -0.72
C ASN A 86 -3.92 -12.49 -0.90
N ASN A 87 -3.23 -13.62 -1.02
CA ASN A 87 -1.78 -13.66 -1.24
C ASN A 87 -1.36 -12.90 -2.49
N MET A 88 -2.10 -13.04 -3.60
CA MET A 88 -1.83 -12.30 -4.83
C MET A 88 -2.09 -10.79 -4.65
N ARG A 89 -3.18 -10.40 -3.99
CA ARG A 89 -3.46 -8.97 -3.69
C ARG A 89 -2.37 -8.37 -2.80
N GLU A 90 -1.96 -9.08 -1.75
CA GLU A 90 -0.90 -8.66 -0.82
C GLU A 90 0.44 -8.57 -1.52
N ALA A 91 0.78 -9.51 -2.40
CA ALA A 91 2.00 -9.40 -3.21
C ALA A 91 1.99 -8.15 -4.11
N ALA A 92 0.84 -7.76 -4.64
CA ALA A 92 0.70 -6.48 -5.36
C ALA A 92 0.85 -5.28 -4.40
N GLU A 93 0.37 -5.38 -3.17
CA GLU A 93 0.58 -4.36 -2.14
C GLU A 93 2.06 -4.20 -1.77
N SER A 94 2.76 -5.29 -1.47
CA SER A 94 4.19 -5.29 -1.16
C SER A 94 5.01 -4.72 -2.31
N ALA A 95 4.67 -5.06 -3.56
CA ALA A 95 5.34 -4.47 -4.72
C ALA A 95 5.16 -2.94 -4.79
N GLU A 96 4.03 -2.40 -4.30
CA GLU A 96 3.85 -0.94 -4.22
C GLU A 96 4.87 -0.29 -3.27
N THR A 97 5.01 -0.85 -2.07
CA THR A 97 5.80 -0.26 -0.99
C THR A 97 7.28 -0.56 -1.10
N GLU A 98 7.64 -1.80 -1.44
CA GLU A 98 9.01 -2.32 -1.41
C GLU A 98 9.73 -2.15 -2.75
N ASP A 99 9.00 -2.20 -3.87
CA ASP A 99 9.61 -2.14 -5.19
C ASP A 99 9.36 -0.80 -5.90
N PHE A 100 8.09 -0.36 -6.01
CA PHE A 100 7.75 0.85 -6.75
C PHE A 100 8.23 2.12 -6.07
N ASN A 101 8.00 2.28 -4.76
CA ASN A 101 8.41 3.51 -4.08
C ASN A 101 9.92 3.76 -4.19
N PRO A 102 10.81 2.82 -3.85
CA PRO A 102 12.25 3.09 -3.92
C PRO A 102 12.74 3.31 -5.36
N GLN A 103 12.15 2.63 -6.35
CA GLN A 103 12.55 2.80 -7.75
C GLN A 103 12.08 4.12 -8.34
N ILE A 104 10.88 4.59 -7.96
CA ILE A 104 10.39 5.92 -8.35
C ILE A 104 11.27 7.01 -7.71
N ASP A 105 11.59 6.87 -6.43
CA ASP A 105 12.44 7.82 -5.70
C ASP A 105 13.86 7.92 -6.29
N ALA A 106 14.38 6.80 -6.81
CA ALA A 106 15.70 6.75 -7.45
C ALA A 106 15.68 7.18 -8.93
N ALA A 107 14.52 7.20 -9.57
CA ALA A 107 14.39 7.53 -10.99
C ALA A 107 14.17 9.03 -11.21
N SER A 108 14.36 9.48 -12.45
CA SER A 108 14.01 10.85 -12.86
C SER A 108 13.51 10.89 -14.30
N GLY A 109 12.83 11.98 -14.65
CA GLY A 109 12.27 12.22 -15.98
C GLY A 109 11.34 11.09 -16.44
N ALA A 110 11.46 10.72 -17.71
CA ALA A 110 10.57 9.74 -18.34
C ALA A 110 10.56 8.36 -17.66
N ALA A 111 11.65 7.97 -16.97
CA ALA A 111 11.70 6.72 -16.24
C ALA A 111 10.86 6.76 -14.96
N ALA A 112 10.92 7.86 -14.20
CA ALA A 112 10.07 8.07 -13.04
C ALA A 112 8.58 8.13 -13.43
N ASP A 113 8.27 8.84 -14.53
CA ASP A 113 6.91 8.91 -15.08
C ASP A 113 6.39 7.52 -15.44
N ALA A 114 7.19 6.70 -16.14
CA ALA A 114 6.79 5.35 -16.55
C ALA A 114 6.59 4.41 -15.35
N LEU A 115 7.44 4.50 -14.33
CA LEU A 115 7.29 3.75 -13.08
C LEU A 115 6.03 4.19 -12.32
N GLN A 116 5.70 5.48 -12.32
CA GLN A 116 4.50 5.99 -11.66
C GLN A 116 3.22 5.52 -12.37
N VAL A 117 3.20 5.49 -13.71
CA VAL A 117 2.11 4.86 -14.47
C VAL A 117 2.01 3.36 -14.13
N GLY A 118 3.14 2.64 -14.06
CA GLY A 118 3.15 1.24 -13.64
C GLY A 118 2.61 1.02 -12.23
N LYS A 119 2.95 1.89 -11.29
CA LYS A 119 2.42 1.87 -9.91
C LYS A 119 0.90 2.06 -9.90
N ILE A 120 0.37 2.97 -10.72
CA ILE A 120 -1.08 3.19 -10.85
C ILE A 120 -1.78 1.92 -11.37
N LYS A 121 -1.22 1.26 -12.38
CA LYS A 121 -1.75 -0.03 -12.86
C LYS A 121 -1.72 -1.09 -11.75
N ASN A 122 -0.64 -1.16 -10.98
CA ASN A 122 -0.54 -2.07 -9.84
C ASN A 122 -1.59 -1.79 -8.74
N LYS A 123 -1.89 -0.51 -8.47
CA LYS A 123 -2.96 -0.14 -7.55
C LYS A 123 -4.33 -0.62 -8.03
N VAL A 124 -4.63 -0.46 -9.32
CA VAL A 124 -5.86 -1.00 -9.90
C VAL A 124 -5.92 -2.53 -9.73
N LEU A 125 -4.81 -3.23 -10.00
CA LEU A 125 -4.73 -4.69 -9.79
C LEU A 125 -5.01 -5.10 -8.34
N LYS A 126 -4.36 -4.45 -7.36
CA LYS A 126 -4.58 -4.70 -5.93
C LYS A 126 -6.05 -4.48 -5.55
N LEU A 127 -6.58 -3.29 -5.85
CA LEU A 127 -7.93 -2.89 -5.45
C LEU A 127 -9.02 -3.75 -6.13
N THR A 128 -8.81 -4.19 -7.38
CA THR A 128 -9.72 -5.14 -8.04
C THR A 128 -9.72 -6.49 -7.32
N GLY A 129 -8.55 -6.99 -6.89
CA GLY A 129 -8.46 -8.20 -6.07
C GLY A 129 -9.20 -8.04 -4.74
N GLU A 130 -9.03 -6.90 -4.06
CA GLU A 130 -9.68 -6.59 -2.78
C GLU A 130 -11.21 -6.56 -2.89
N VAL A 131 -11.72 -5.81 -3.87
CA VAL A 131 -13.15 -5.71 -4.16
C VAL A 131 -13.75 -7.07 -4.46
N GLN A 132 -13.07 -7.92 -5.24
CA GLN A 132 -13.57 -9.26 -5.54
C GLN A 132 -13.60 -10.15 -4.29
N VAL A 133 -12.56 -10.11 -3.43
CA VAL A 133 -12.54 -10.85 -2.17
C VAL A 133 -13.70 -10.40 -1.27
N LEU A 134 -13.96 -9.11 -1.16
CA LEU A 134 -15.10 -8.58 -0.39
C LEU A 134 -16.44 -9.07 -0.95
N ASN A 135 -16.62 -9.04 -2.27
CA ASN A 135 -17.83 -9.58 -2.91
C ASN A 135 -18.05 -11.06 -2.59
N ILE A 136 -16.99 -11.88 -2.60
CA ILE A 136 -17.07 -13.30 -2.22
C ILE A 136 -17.44 -13.45 -0.74
N LYS A 137 -16.76 -12.72 0.16
CA LYS A 137 -17.05 -12.75 1.61
C LYS A 137 -18.49 -12.34 1.92
N ILE A 138 -18.98 -11.27 1.28
CA ILE A 138 -20.38 -10.81 1.43
C ILE A 138 -21.35 -11.89 0.96
N ALA A 139 -21.11 -12.51 -0.20
CA ALA A 139 -21.98 -13.58 -0.70
C ALA A 139 -22.04 -14.76 0.28
N GLN A 140 -20.89 -15.20 0.79
CA GLN A 140 -20.81 -16.29 1.77
C GLN A 140 -21.47 -15.93 3.11
N ALA A 141 -21.30 -14.69 3.59
CA ALA A 141 -21.91 -14.21 4.84
C ALA A 141 -23.43 -14.11 4.70
N LYS A 142 -23.94 -13.56 3.60
CA LYS A 142 -25.38 -13.51 3.28
C LYS A 142 -26.00 -14.91 3.21
N ALA A 143 -25.33 -15.86 2.57
CA ALA A 143 -25.79 -17.25 2.50
C ALA A 143 -25.90 -17.92 3.88
N LYS A 144 -25.10 -17.48 4.85
CA LYS A 144 -25.14 -17.92 6.25
C LYS A 144 -26.11 -17.11 7.12
N GLY A 145 -26.78 -16.10 6.57
CA GLY A 145 -27.64 -15.19 7.33
C GLY A 145 -26.88 -14.29 8.31
N SER A 146 -25.59 -14.05 8.07
CA SER A 146 -24.77 -13.14 8.88
C SER A 146 -24.98 -11.68 8.46
N ASP A 147 -24.79 -10.75 9.38
CA ASP A 147 -24.73 -9.32 9.07
C ASP A 147 -23.52 -9.02 8.17
N THR A 148 -23.73 -8.19 7.15
CA THR A 148 -22.72 -7.80 6.17
C THR A 148 -22.44 -6.30 6.15
N SER A 149 -23.03 -5.53 7.07
CA SER A 149 -22.94 -4.06 7.06
C SER A 149 -21.49 -3.56 6.99
N ASP A 150 -20.60 -4.13 7.81
CA ASP A 150 -19.17 -3.76 7.80
C ASP A 150 -18.49 -4.11 6.47
N LEU A 151 -18.76 -5.32 5.94
CA LEU A 151 -18.18 -5.77 4.66
C LEU A 151 -18.67 -4.91 3.49
N GLU A 152 -19.95 -4.50 3.52
CA GLU A 152 -20.56 -3.65 2.50
C GLU A 152 -20.02 -2.22 2.58
N SER A 153 -19.75 -1.70 3.79
CA SER A 153 -19.05 -0.42 3.97
C SER A 153 -17.64 -0.47 3.41
N SER A 154 -16.84 -1.48 3.81
CA SER A 154 -15.48 -1.67 3.25
C SER A 154 -15.50 -1.83 1.73
N LEU A 155 -16.50 -2.53 1.18
CA LEU A 155 -16.66 -2.65 -0.27
C LEU A 155 -16.89 -1.28 -0.93
N ALA A 156 -17.71 -0.41 -0.34
CA ALA A 156 -17.97 0.92 -0.87
C ALA A 156 -16.69 1.80 -0.86
N ASP A 157 -15.91 1.74 0.22
CA ASP A 157 -14.65 2.47 0.34
C ASP A 157 -13.63 2.01 -0.69
N GLU A 158 -13.42 0.69 -0.80
CA GLU A 158 -12.48 0.11 -1.77
C GLU A 158 -12.95 0.32 -3.22
N GLN A 159 -14.26 0.34 -3.48
CA GLN A 159 -14.81 0.66 -4.79
C GLN A 159 -14.55 2.13 -5.17
N THR A 160 -14.56 3.04 -4.20
CA THR A 160 -14.22 4.46 -4.40
C THR A 160 -12.74 4.60 -4.75
N LYS A 161 -11.85 3.97 -3.98
CA LYS A 161 -10.40 3.94 -4.26
C LYS A 161 -10.10 3.34 -5.63
N LEU A 162 -10.75 2.22 -5.98
CA LEU A 162 -10.61 1.55 -7.27
C LEU A 162 -11.04 2.47 -8.43
N THR A 163 -12.20 3.13 -8.28
CA THR A 163 -12.74 4.05 -9.30
C THR A 163 -11.78 5.21 -9.57
N THR A 164 -11.23 5.81 -8.50
CA THR A 164 -10.25 6.90 -8.60
C THR A 164 -8.96 6.46 -9.33
N ASN A 165 -8.44 5.28 -9.01
CA ASN A 165 -7.23 4.77 -9.66
C ASN A 165 -7.48 4.36 -11.12
N ILE A 166 -8.67 3.83 -11.46
CA ILE A 166 -9.07 3.57 -12.84
C ILE A 166 -9.14 4.87 -13.64
N ALA A 167 -9.72 5.93 -13.08
CA ALA A 167 -9.78 7.24 -13.74
C ALA A 167 -8.36 7.80 -13.97
N THR A 168 -7.47 7.64 -13.00
CA THR A 168 -6.06 8.05 -13.11
C THR A 168 -5.33 7.25 -14.19
N ASP A 169 -5.52 5.92 -14.26
CA ASP A 169 -4.96 5.08 -15.32
C ASP A 169 -5.46 5.51 -16.71
N LYS A 170 -6.78 5.73 -16.86
CA LYS A 170 -7.38 6.24 -18.11
C LYS A 170 -6.81 7.60 -18.53
N SER A 171 -6.50 8.46 -17.56
CA SER A 171 -5.85 9.76 -17.81
C SER A 171 -4.41 9.61 -18.32
N ASN A 172 -3.77 8.48 -18.02
CA ASN A 172 -2.45 8.10 -18.52
C ASN A 172 -2.50 7.23 -19.78
N ALA A 173 -3.65 7.17 -20.47
CA ALA A 173 -3.80 6.40 -21.70
C ALA A 173 -2.68 6.69 -22.70
N GLY A 174 -2.03 5.62 -23.17
CA GLY A 174 -0.95 5.69 -24.16
C GLY A 174 0.41 6.15 -23.62
N LYS A 175 0.52 6.57 -22.35
CA LYS A 175 1.83 6.80 -21.72
C LYS A 175 2.53 5.48 -21.46
N ALA A 176 3.87 5.49 -21.51
CA ALA A 176 4.67 4.32 -21.16
C ALA A 176 4.41 3.91 -19.70
N SER A 177 4.31 2.61 -19.46
CA SER A 177 4.12 2.00 -18.15
C SER A 177 5.23 0.99 -17.90
N GLN A 178 5.91 1.12 -16.77
CA GLN A 178 7.04 0.29 -16.41
C GLN A 178 6.74 -0.54 -15.16
N ALA A 179 6.92 -1.85 -15.27
CA ALA A 179 6.92 -2.73 -14.10
C ALA A 179 8.25 -2.63 -13.35
N VAL A 180 8.20 -2.88 -12.06
CA VAL A 180 9.37 -3.00 -11.18
C VAL A 180 10.03 -4.37 -11.33
N ALA A 181 11.36 -4.40 -11.17
CA ALA A 181 12.16 -5.60 -11.38
C ALA A 181 11.99 -6.66 -10.28
N GLY A 182 10.87 -7.39 -10.32
CA GLY A 182 10.70 -8.75 -9.78
C GLY A 182 10.28 -9.76 -10.86
N ALA A 183 10.09 -9.30 -12.10
CA ALA A 183 9.51 -10.08 -13.20
C ALA A 183 10.52 -10.74 -14.18
N ALA A 184 11.83 -10.55 -14.00
CA ALA A 184 12.86 -11.30 -14.74
C ALA A 184 14.28 -11.08 -14.18
N ALA A 185 14.77 -12.02 -13.38
CA ALA A 185 16.20 -12.32 -13.31
C ALA A 185 16.41 -13.78 -12.88
N ALA A 186 16.46 -14.70 -13.85
CA ALA A 186 17.02 -16.02 -13.65
C ALA A 186 18.33 -16.13 -14.45
N ALA A 187 19.42 -16.37 -13.71
CA ALA A 187 20.65 -17.07 -14.05
C ALA A 187 21.40 -16.74 -15.37
N ALA A 188 22.66 -16.33 -15.22
CA ALA A 188 23.80 -17.02 -15.82
C ALA A 188 25.09 -16.77 -15.00
N PRO A 189 26.12 -17.64 -15.08
CA PRO A 189 27.00 -17.98 -13.97
C PRO A 189 28.30 -17.17 -13.94
N ALA A 190 28.90 -17.06 -12.74
CA ALA A 190 30.33 -16.74 -12.61
C ALA A 190 30.99 -17.74 -11.67
N SER A 191 31.73 -18.67 -12.28
CA SER A 191 32.69 -19.55 -11.61
C SER A 191 34.00 -18.82 -11.36
N SER A 192 34.52 -18.87 -10.13
CA SER A 192 35.93 -19.05 -9.74
C SER A 192 36.05 -18.63 -8.27
N SER A 193 36.18 -19.57 -7.34
CA SER A 193 37.37 -20.34 -6.93
C SER A 193 37.84 -19.86 -5.55
N ALA A 194 37.85 -20.80 -4.62
CA ALA A 194 38.16 -20.65 -3.21
C ALA A 194 39.64 -20.34 -2.90
N ALA A 195 39.86 -19.66 -1.77
CA ALA A 195 40.82 -20.02 -0.70
C ALA A 195 40.60 -19.03 0.47
N ALA A 196 40.07 -19.46 1.63
CA ALA A 196 40.79 -19.94 2.82
C ALA A 196 41.76 -18.89 3.42
N LYS A 197 41.92 -18.67 4.73
CA LYS A 197 41.32 -19.08 6.01
C LYS A 197 42.17 -18.37 7.09
N ALA A 198 41.59 -17.85 8.18
CA ALA A 198 42.12 -17.80 9.56
C ALA A 198 41.27 -16.79 10.36
N THR A 199 40.38 -17.17 11.29
CA THR A 199 40.56 -17.78 12.63
C THR A 199 41.23 -16.86 13.66
N SER A 200 40.49 -16.63 14.76
CA SER A 200 40.86 -16.25 16.15
C SER A 200 40.20 -14.92 16.58
N THR A 201 39.62 -14.72 17.76
CA THR A 201 39.40 -15.57 18.94
C THR A 201 38.36 -14.87 19.84
N LYS A 202 37.54 -15.72 20.49
CA LYS A 202 36.67 -15.52 21.65
C LYS A 202 37.27 -14.72 22.83
N ALA A 203 36.47 -13.84 23.44
CA ALA A 203 36.33 -13.59 24.89
C ALA A 203 35.18 -12.57 25.09
N ALA A 204 34.01 -12.92 25.63
CA ALA A 204 33.64 -13.24 27.01
C ALA A 204 33.32 -12.01 27.90
N ALA A 205 32.04 -11.98 28.30
CA ALA A 205 31.45 -11.45 29.54
C ALA A 205 31.35 -9.93 29.78
N SER A 206 30.11 -9.43 29.88
CA SER A 206 29.47 -9.26 31.19
C SER A 206 27.96 -9.03 31.05
N LYS A 207 27.20 -9.94 31.68
CA LYS A 207 25.78 -9.75 32.00
C LYS A 207 25.71 -8.88 33.25
N THR A 208 25.03 -7.74 33.17
CA THR A 208 24.57 -7.01 34.35
C THR A 208 23.06 -6.97 34.31
N THR A 209 22.46 -7.85 35.11
CA THR A 209 21.06 -7.82 35.52
C THR A 209 20.81 -6.57 36.35
N ALA A 210 19.95 -5.68 35.88
CA ALA A 210 19.25 -4.71 36.72
C ALA A 210 17.76 -5.04 36.65
N ALA A 211 17.30 -5.77 37.66
CA ALA A 211 15.89 -5.92 37.96
C ALA A 211 15.35 -4.56 38.40
N ALA A 212 14.44 -3.99 37.61
CA ALA A 212 13.55 -2.94 38.06
C ALA A 212 12.19 -3.59 38.32
N ALA A 213 11.77 -3.52 39.58
CA ALA A 213 10.57 -4.13 40.11
C ALA A 213 9.32 -3.74 39.31
N ALA A 214 8.55 -4.74 38.90
CA ALA A 214 7.17 -4.54 38.49
C ALA A 214 6.39 -3.98 39.70
N PRO A 215 5.66 -2.86 39.56
CA PRO A 215 4.71 -2.47 40.58
C PRO A 215 3.61 -3.53 40.61
N THR A 216 3.51 -4.22 41.73
CA THR A 216 2.32 -4.96 42.13
C THR A 216 1.24 -3.90 42.40
N ALA A 217 0.40 -3.65 41.41
CA ALA A 217 -0.86 -2.94 41.59
C ALA A 217 -1.95 -3.79 40.95
N ASN A 218 -2.70 -4.48 41.82
CA ASN A 218 -4.03 -4.95 41.52
C ASN A 218 -4.94 -3.71 41.45
N THR A 219 -4.83 -2.94 40.37
CA THR A 219 -5.82 -1.95 39.95
C THR A 219 -6.75 -2.66 38.98
N ASP A 220 -8.04 -2.71 39.29
CA ASP A 220 -9.06 -3.18 38.37
C ASP A 220 -8.84 -2.49 37.02
N ALA A 221 -8.45 -3.26 36.00
CA ALA A 221 -8.12 -2.71 34.70
C ALA A 221 -9.34 -1.96 34.16
N VAL A 222 -9.15 -0.71 33.76
CA VAL A 222 -10.27 0.16 33.37
C VAL A 222 -10.79 -0.31 32.02
N THR A 223 -12.08 -0.59 31.95
CA THR A 223 -12.78 -0.80 30.68
C THR A 223 -12.96 0.53 29.96
N GLN A 224 -12.53 0.58 28.68
CA GLN A 224 -12.82 1.73 27.82
C GLN A 224 -14.22 1.60 27.23
N THR A 225 -14.99 2.67 27.37
CA THR A 225 -16.37 2.82 26.94
C THR A 225 -16.58 4.20 26.31
N ALA A 226 -17.74 4.42 25.71
CA ALA A 226 -18.12 5.75 25.24
C ALA A 226 -18.15 6.82 26.37
N ALA A 227 -18.08 6.45 27.65
CA ALA A 227 -18.00 7.40 28.75
C ALA A 227 -16.62 8.07 28.89
N ASN A 228 -15.54 7.36 28.54
CA ASN A 228 -14.14 7.76 28.76
C ASN A 228 -13.30 7.81 27.47
N PHE A 229 -13.80 7.32 26.35
CA PHE A 229 -13.27 7.60 25.00
C PHE A 229 -14.39 8.21 24.16
N LYS A 230 -14.18 9.43 23.65
CA LYS A 230 -15.17 10.15 22.85
C LYS A 230 -14.72 10.18 21.40
N GLU A 231 -15.66 9.90 20.50
CA GLU A 231 -15.50 10.23 19.09
C GLU A 231 -15.36 11.76 18.95
N LEU A 232 -14.42 12.19 18.13
CA LEU A 232 -14.13 13.59 17.86
C LEU A 232 -14.27 13.85 16.36
N ASP A 233 -14.72 15.04 16.00
CA ASP A 233 -14.70 15.50 14.61
C ASP A 233 -13.25 15.69 14.15
N TYR A 234 -12.98 15.49 12.85
CA TYR A 234 -11.62 15.56 12.31
C TYR A 234 -10.86 16.83 12.69
N ALA A 235 -11.53 17.99 12.65
CA ALA A 235 -10.96 19.27 13.03
C ALA A 235 -10.45 19.32 14.49
N ASP A 236 -11.02 18.51 15.38
CA ASP A 236 -10.72 18.51 16.82
C ASP A 236 -9.60 17.55 17.21
N PHE A 237 -9.25 16.56 16.39
CA PHE A 237 -8.19 15.59 16.69
C PHE A 237 -7.06 15.50 15.66
N GLN A 238 -7.19 16.17 14.51
CA GLN A 238 -6.11 16.22 13.52
C GLN A 238 -4.81 16.78 14.11
N ILE A 239 -3.67 16.32 13.58
CA ILE A 239 -2.32 16.67 14.08
C ILE A 239 -1.44 17.33 13.00
N SER A 240 -2.05 17.76 11.91
CA SER A 240 -1.39 18.11 10.65
C SER A 240 -0.78 19.51 10.64
N ASP A 241 -1.16 20.39 11.56
CA ASP A 241 -0.59 21.74 11.68
C ASP A 241 0.71 21.78 12.50
N GLY A 242 1.47 22.87 12.32
CA GLY A 242 2.64 23.20 13.12
C GLY A 242 3.96 22.86 12.43
N THR A 243 4.74 21.95 13.00
CA THR A 243 6.01 21.49 12.44
C THR A 243 6.03 19.98 12.28
N GLY A 244 6.76 19.47 11.29
CA GLY A 244 7.04 18.04 11.17
C GLY A 244 7.98 17.54 12.27
N GLY A 245 7.99 16.23 12.47
CA GLY A 245 8.93 15.49 13.34
C GLY A 245 8.36 15.04 14.69
N ASP A 246 7.13 15.40 15.01
CA ASP A 246 6.44 15.08 16.27
C ASP A 246 5.14 14.27 16.08
N ALA A 247 4.85 13.79 14.87
CA ALA A 247 3.57 13.16 14.56
C ALA A 247 3.32 11.88 15.34
N GLU A 248 4.35 11.08 15.62
CA GLU A 248 4.24 9.85 16.41
C GLU A 248 3.69 10.15 17.82
N ALA A 249 4.24 11.16 18.49
CA ALA A 249 3.82 11.54 19.83
C ALA A 249 2.38 12.09 19.84
N GLN A 250 2.04 12.91 18.85
CA GLN A 250 0.70 13.48 18.73
C GLN A 250 -0.35 12.42 18.39
N ALA A 251 -0.04 11.48 17.49
CA ALA A 251 -0.93 10.37 17.15
C ALA A 251 -1.13 9.41 18.33
N ASN A 252 -0.07 9.12 19.11
CA ASN A 252 -0.18 8.31 20.32
C ASN A 252 -1.08 8.97 21.36
N ALA A 253 -1.01 10.29 21.52
CA ALA A 253 -1.89 11.02 22.43
C ALA A 253 -3.39 10.86 22.08
N VAL A 254 -3.72 10.68 20.79
CA VAL A 254 -5.09 10.49 20.32
C VAL A 254 -5.55 9.04 20.44
N PHE A 255 -4.74 8.08 19.99
CA PHE A 255 -5.19 6.69 19.82
C PHE A 255 -4.59 5.69 20.81
N VAL A 256 -3.44 5.96 21.42
CA VAL A 256 -2.73 4.98 22.26
C VAL A 256 -2.83 5.33 23.74
N ASP A 257 -2.47 6.56 24.11
CA ASP A 257 -2.43 7.03 25.50
C ASP A 257 -3.79 6.92 26.21
N PRO A 258 -4.96 7.12 25.55
CA PRO A 258 -6.25 6.90 26.19
C PRO A 258 -6.43 5.46 26.70
N PHE A 259 -5.72 4.48 26.15
CA PHE A 259 -5.80 3.07 26.52
C PHE A 259 -4.70 2.65 27.50
N ALA A 260 -3.86 3.58 27.98
CA ALA A 260 -2.82 3.28 28.96
C ALA A 260 -3.43 2.69 30.25
N GLY A 261 -3.06 1.45 30.57
CA GLY A 261 -3.59 0.73 31.75
C GLY A 261 -5.01 0.17 31.58
N ALA A 262 -5.59 0.25 30.38
CA ALA A 262 -6.87 -0.38 30.06
C ALA A 262 -6.70 -1.87 29.71
N ASP A 263 -7.73 -2.67 30.00
CA ASP A 263 -7.81 -4.03 29.47
C ASP A 263 -8.43 -4.00 28.07
N LEU A 264 -7.58 -4.20 27.05
CA LEU A 264 -7.99 -4.18 25.64
C LEU A 264 -9.05 -5.25 25.31
N THR A 265 -9.13 -6.34 26.08
CA THR A 265 -10.14 -7.38 25.88
C THR A 265 -11.55 -6.91 26.25
N THR A 266 -11.66 -5.84 27.05
CA THR A 266 -12.93 -5.31 27.57
C THR A 266 -13.42 -4.06 26.83
N VAL A 267 -12.62 -3.50 25.92
CA VAL A 267 -12.98 -2.29 25.15
C VAL A 267 -14.34 -2.47 24.48
N SER A 268 -15.26 -1.54 24.69
CA SER A 268 -16.62 -1.65 24.17
C SER A 268 -16.67 -1.49 22.64
N SER A 269 -17.72 -2.04 22.01
CA SER A 269 -17.97 -1.87 20.58
C SER A 269 -18.05 -0.39 20.19
N ASP A 270 -18.69 0.45 21.00
CA ASP A 270 -18.86 1.88 20.70
C ASP A 270 -17.51 2.62 20.62
N VAL A 271 -16.50 2.19 21.40
CA VAL A 271 -15.15 2.75 21.32
C VAL A 271 -14.45 2.31 20.04
N LEU A 272 -14.61 1.05 19.64
CA LEU A 272 -14.10 0.56 18.36
C LEU A 272 -14.75 1.31 17.18
N THR A 273 -16.05 1.57 17.22
CA THR A 273 -16.75 2.40 16.22
C THR A 273 -16.17 3.81 16.19
N ALA A 274 -16.05 4.47 17.34
CA ALA A 274 -15.45 5.81 17.43
C ALA A 274 -14.03 5.85 16.85
N MET A 275 -13.18 4.87 17.18
CA MET A 275 -11.83 4.79 16.65
C MET A 275 -11.80 4.59 15.13
N ASN A 276 -12.66 3.72 14.58
CA ASN A 276 -12.77 3.51 13.14
C ASN A 276 -13.23 4.79 12.44
N ASN A 277 -14.29 5.44 12.94
CA ASN A 277 -14.80 6.69 12.38
C ASN A 277 -13.72 7.78 12.35
N MET A 278 -12.99 7.97 13.45
CA MET A 278 -11.89 8.95 13.51
C MET A 278 -10.76 8.61 12.53
N ARG A 279 -10.33 7.34 12.48
CA ARG A 279 -9.30 6.91 11.53
C ARG A 279 -9.75 7.09 10.07
N GLU A 280 -11.00 6.78 9.76
CA GLU A 280 -11.60 6.93 8.43
C GLU A 280 -11.76 8.40 8.06
N ALA A 281 -12.12 9.28 9.00
CA ALA A 281 -12.13 10.72 8.76
C ALA A 281 -10.72 11.24 8.41
N ALA A 282 -9.67 10.73 9.06
CA ALA A 282 -8.29 11.02 8.67
C ALA A 282 -7.93 10.44 7.29
N GLU A 283 -8.49 9.29 6.90
CA GLU A 283 -8.35 8.74 5.55
C GLU A 283 -9.03 9.63 4.49
N SER A 284 -10.27 10.05 4.73
CA SER A 284 -11.03 10.95 3.86
C SER A 284 -10.31 12.29 3.70
N ALA A 285 -9.79 12.88 4.79
CA ALA A 285 -9.01 14.11 4.70
C ALA A 285 -7.76 13.94 3.81
N GLU A 286 -7.14 12.76 3.79
CA GLU A 286 -6.02 12.48 2.88
C GLU A 286 -6.45 12.55 1.41
N THR A 287 -7.60 11.96 1.07
CA THR A 287 -8.06 11.83 -0.31
C THR A 287 -8.78 13.07 -0.83
N ASP A 288 -9.62 13.66 0.02
CA ASP A 288 -10.65 14.63 -0.38
C ASP A 288 -10.17 16.06 -0.15
N ASP A 289 -9.24 16.27 0.80
CA ASP A 289 -8.77 17.60 1.16
C ASP A 289 -7.28 17.80 0.85
N PHE A 290 -6.38 16.96 1.39
CA PHE A 290 -4.94 17.10 1.16
C PHE A 290 -4.55 16.99 -0.31
N ASN A 291 -5.03 15.95 -1.01
CA ASN A 291 -4.67 15.75 -2.42
C ASN A 291 -5.02 16.94 -3.32
N PRO A 292 -6.26 17.45 -3.33
CA PRO A 292 -6.59 18.60 -4.17
C PRO A 292 -5.88 19.88 -3.72
N GLN A 293 -5.71 20.11 -2.41
CA GLN A 293 -5.01 21.31 -1.92
C GLN A 293 -3.52 21.31 -2.28
N ILE A 294 -2.83 20.16 -2.16
CA ILE A 294 -1.43 20.01 -2.59
C ILE A 294 -1.32 20.22 -4.11
N ALA A 295 -2.25 19.67 -4.89
CA ALA A 295 -2.27 19.84 -6.35
C ALA A 295 -2.49 21.31 -6.78
N ALA A 296 -3.23 22.09 -5.99
CA ALA A 296 -3.48 23.50 -6.23
C ALA A 296 -2.37 24.43 -5.72
N ALA A 297 -1.58 23.98 -4.74
CA ALA A 297 -0.52 24.76 -4.12
C ALA A 297 0.80 24.67 -4.90
N SER A 298 1.73 25.58 -4.59
CA SER A 298 3.10 25.51 -5.10
C SER A 298 4.10 26.09 -4.09
N GLY A 299 5.38 25.75 -4.27
CA GLY A 299 6.46 26.21 -3.40
C GLY A 299 6.24 25.82 -1.94
N ALA A 300 6.57 26.73 -1.03
CA ALA A 300 6.53 26.48 0.42
C ALA A 300 5.15 26.05 0.95
N ALA A 301 4.06 26.48 0.30
CA ALA A 301 2.70 26.07 0.69
C ALA A 301 2.44 24.60 0.34
N ALA A 302 2.85 24.15 -0.84
CA ALA A 302 2.76 22.74 -1.22
C ALA A 302 3.63 21.86 -0.32
N ASP A 303 4.84 22.33 0.01
CA ASP A 303 5.74 21.64 0.93
C ASP A 303 5.12 21.48 2.33
N ALA A 304 4.51 22.55 2.87
CA ALA A 304 3.86 22.51 4.18
C ALA A 304 2.65 21.56 4.21
N LEU A 305 1.82 21.57 3.16
CA LEU A 305 0.70 20.63 3.02
C LEU A 305 1.19 19.18 2.86
N GLN A 306 2.32 18.96 2.19
CA GLN A 306 2.91 17.62 2.06
C GLN A 306 3.40 17.08 3.40
N VAL A 307 4.00 17.92 4.26
CA VAL A 307 4.37 17.57 5.63
C VAL A 307 3.11 17.30 6.47
N GLY A 308 2.09 18.16 6.39
CA GLY A 308 0.81 17.93 7.08
C GLY A 308 0.16 16.60 6.70
N LYS A 309 0.18 16.25 5.41
CA LYS A 309 -0.30 14.96 4.92
C LYS A 309 0.48 13.79 5.51
N ILE A 310 1.79 13.91 5.69
CA ILE A 310 2.61 12.87 6.34
C ILE A 310 2.18 12.70 7.80
N LYS A 311 1.97 13.80 8.54
CA LYS A 311 1.46 13.74 9.92
C LYS A 311 0.08 13.07 9.98
N ASN A 312 -0.84 13.42 9.06
CA ASN A 312 -2.14 12.79 8.94
C ASN A 312 -2.06 11.27 8.67
N LYS A 313 -1.10 10.83 7.86
CA LYS A 313 -0.87 9.39 7.64
C LYS A 313 -0.41 8.68 8.92
N VAL A 314 0.47 9.30 9.71
CA VAL A 314 0.89 8.75 11.01
C VAL A 314 -0.32 8.64 11.95
N LEU A 315 -1.17 9.67 11.99
CA LEU A 315 -2.42 9.67 12.77
C LEU A 315 -3.34 8.50 12.39
N LYS A 316 -3.66 8.37 11.10
CA LYS A 316 -4.49 7.28 10.56
C LYS A 316 -3.92 5.90 10.88
N LEU A 317 -2.65 5.67 10.58
CA LEU A 317 -2.02 4.36 10.77
C LEU A 317 -1.87 3.99 12.26
N THR A 318 -1.69 4.98 13.15
CA THR A 318 -1.69 4.74 14.59
C THR A 318 -3.07 4.28 15.08
N GLY A 319 -4.13 4.91 14.57
CA GLY A 319 -5.51 4.46 14.81
C GLY A 319 -5.76 3.03 14.33
N GLU A 320 -5.35 2.69 13.10
CA GLU A 320 -5.47 1.33 12.53
C GLU A 320 -4.76 0.28 13.40
N VAL A 321 -3.50 0.53 13.72
CA VAL A 321 -2.67 -0.37 14.53
C VAL A 321 -3.29 -0.60 15.91
N GLN A 322 -3.82 0.45 16.55
CA GLN A 322 -4.46 0.29 17.84
C GLN A 322 -5.78 -0.50 17.75
N VAL A 323 -6.60 -0.26 16.73
CA VAL A 323 -7.82 -1.05 16.48
C VAL A 323 -7.47 -2.53 16.29
N LEU A 324 -6.43 -2.84 15.52
CA LEU A 324 -5.96 -4.21 15.32
C LEU A 324 -5.48 -4.84 16.63
N ASN A 325 -4.71 -4.11 17.45
CA ASN A 325 -4.28 -4.59 18.77
C ASN A 325 -5.49 -4.94 19.67
N ILE A 326 -6.53 -4.11 19.68
CA ILE A 326 -7.77 -4.37 20.44
C ILE A 326 -8.47 -5.62 19.90
N LYS A 327 -8.67 -5.72 18.58
CA LYS A 327 -9.32 -6.88 17.93
C LYS A 327 -8.57 -8.18 18.22
N ILE A 328 -7.24 -8.17 18.14
CA ILE A 328 -6.38 -9.33 18.47
C ILE A 328 -6.55 -9.71 19.93
N ALA A 329 -6.51 -8.75 20.87
CA ALA A 329 -6.70 -9.03 22.29
C ALA A 329 -8.06 -9.69 22.56
N GLN A 330 -9.14 -9.15 21.99
CA GLN A 330 -10.49 -9.70 22.12
C GLN A 330 -10.63 -11.09 21.48
N ALA A 331 -10.02 -11.32 20.30
CA ALA A 331 -10.04 -12.61 19.62
C ALA A 331 -9.27 -13.67 20.41
N LYS A 332 -8.08 -13.34 20.93
CA LYS A 332 -7.29 -14.21 21.81
C LYS A 332 -8.04 -14.58 23.08
N ALA A 333 -8.71 -13.63 23.72
CA ALA A 333 -9.52 -13.88 24.91
C ALA A 333 -10.68 -14.86 24.63
N LYS A 334 -11.19 -14.88 23.40
CA LYS A 334 -12.23 -15.83 22.93
C LYS A 334 -11.66 -17.16 22.42
N GLY A 335 -10.34 -17.33 22.40
CA GLY A 335 -9.68 -18.52 21.83
C GLY A 335 -9.82 -18.64 20.31
N SER A 336 -10.05 -17.51 19.62
CA SER A 336 -10.11 -17.46 18.15
C SER A 336 -8.72 -17.38 17.53
N ASP A 337 -8.57 -17.88 16.31
CA ASP A 337 -7.36 -17.69 15.51
C ASP A 337 -7.18 -16.21 15.17
N THR A 338 -5.94 -15.72 15.28
CA THR A 338 -5.56 -14.32 15.05
C THR A 338 -4.57 -14.14 13.92
N SER A 339 -4.23 -15.22 13.19
CA SER A 339 -3.17 -15.19 12.18
C SER A 339 -3.36 -14.06 11.15
N ASP A 340 -4.57 -13.89 10.61
CA ASP A 340 -4.88 -12.83 9.64
C ASP A 340 -4.77 -11.42 10.25
N LEU A 341 -5.23 -11.25 11.51
CA LEU A 341 -5.15 -9.98 12.22
C LEU A 341 -3.70 -9.62 12.56
N GLU A 342 -2.89 -10.61 12.94
CA GLU A 342 -1.47 -10.43 13.26
C GLU A 342 -0.64 -10.13 12.00
N SER A 343 -1.00 -10.73 10.86
CA SER A 343 -0.41 -10.37 9.56
C SER A 343 -0.75 -8.93 9.19
N SER A 344 -2.05 -8.57 9.25
CA SER A 344 -2.50 -7.20 8.99
C SER A 344 -1.81 -6.18 9.92
N LEU A 345 -1.64 -6.53 11.19
CA LEU A 345 -0.94 -5.71 12.16
C LEU A 345 0.53 -5.49 11.77
N ALA A 346 1.23 -6.52 11.28
CA ALA A 346 2.62 -6.41 10.83
C ALA A 346 2.76 -5.48 9.60
N ASP A 347 1.82 -5.59 8.65
CA ASP A 347 1.79 -4.74 7.46
C ASP A 347 1.56 -3.27 7.84
N GLU A 348 0.57 -3.01 8.70
CA GLU A 348 0.25 -1.65 9.16
C GLU A 348 1.34 -1.06 10.05
N GLN A 349 2.03 -1.87 10.87
CA GLN A 349 3.21 -1.42 11.62
C GLN A 349 4.37 -1.03 10.70
N THR A 350 4.55 -1.72 9.57
CA THR A 350 5.58 -1.39 8.58
C THR A 350 5.27 -0.05 7.88
N LYS A 351 4.01 0.15 7.49
CA LYS A 351 3.52 1.42 6.93
C LYS A 351 3.66 2.56 7.95
N LEU A 352 3.26 2.34 9.21
CA LEU A 352 3.36 3.32 10.28
C LEU A 352 4.82 3.73 10.52
N SER A 353 5.71 2.76 10.66
CA SER A 353 7.15 2.98 10.89
C SER A 353 7.78 3.80 9.75
N THR A 354 7.40 3.52 8.51
CA THR A 354 7.87 4.26 7.32
C THR A 354 7.42 5.73 7.36
N ASN A 355 6.15 5.99 7.70
CA ASN A 355 5.63 7.36 7.76
C ASN A 355 6.19 8.12 8.97
N ILE A 356 6.41 7.47 10.11
CA ILE A 356 7.10 8.05 11.27
C ILE A 356 8.53 8.47 10.89
N ALA A 357 9.27 7.63 10.17
CA ALA A 357 10.61 7.98 9.70
C ALA A 357 10.59 9.18 8.74
N THR A 358 9.58 9.25 7.87
CA THR A 358 9.38 10.35 6.92
C THR A 358 9.03 11.66 7.63
N ASP A 359 8.18 11.61 8.67
CA ASP A 359 7.86 12.75 9.53
C ASP A 359 9.11 13.24 10.28
N LYS A 360 9.88 12.32 10.89
CA LYS A 360 11.16 12.63 11.55
C LYS A 360 12.17 13.27 10.61
N ALA A 361 12.22 12.86 9.34
CA ALA A 361 13.05 13.51 8.32
C ALA A 361 12.57 14.92 7.94
N SER A 362 11.31 15.25 8.26
CA SER A 362 10.70 16.57 8.09
C SER A 362 10.77 17.42 9.36
N ALA A 363 11.54 17.00 10.37
CA ALA A 363 11.69 17.70 11.63
C ALA A 363 11.97 19.21 11.45
N GLY A 364 11.13 20.04 12.09
CA GLY A 364 11.25 21.49 12.07
C GLY A 364 10.81 22.17 10.77
N LYS A 365 10.38 21.42 9.74
CA LYS A 365 9.73 22.01 8.55
C LYS A 365 8.30 22.44 8.90
N PRO A 366 7.80 23.54 8.32
CA PRO A 366 6.39 23.91 8.47
C PRO A 366 5.47 22.79 8.01
N SER A 367 4.36 22.62 8.72
CA SER A 367 3.31 21.64 8.46
C SER A 367 1.95 22.33 8.48
N GLN A 368 1.09 22.00 7.53
CA GLN A 368 -0.23 22.62 7.37
C GLN A 368 -1.32 21.55 7.24
N GLY A 369 -2.34 21.66 8.08
CA GLY A 369 -3.58 20.87 8.02
C GLY A 369 -4.58 21.39 6.99
N VAL A 370 -5.70 20.67 6.88
CA VAL A 370 -6.72 20.89 5.84
C VAL A 370 -8.14 21.00 6.40
N ALA A 371 -8.28 20.93 7.73
CA ALA A 371 -9.55 20.98 8.44
C ALA A 371 -9.95 22.42 8.82
#